data_AF-A0A7V1PVM9-F1
#
_entry.id   AF-A0A7V1PVM9-F1
#
_cell.length_a   1.000
_cell.length_b   1.000
_cell.length_c   1.000
_cell.angle_alpha   90.00
_cell.angle_beta   90.00
_cell.angle_gamma   90.00
#
_symmetry.space_group_name_H-M   'P 1'
#
loop_
_entity.id
_entity.type
_entity.pdbx_description
1 polymer ?
#
loop_
_entity_poly.entity_id
_entity_poly.type
_entity_poly.pdbx_seq_one_letter_code
_entity_poly.pdbx_strand_id
1 'polypeptide(L)'
;MYSKRRARIADEILSGHMKKDIWGRLYGQLVYKQKKTAITPEMLASLQYALEMRGLVSRVEANARNYYLRILASDRAPARDNYILHVFLLLLT
;
A
#
# COMPACT_ATOMS: atom_id res chain seq x y z
N MET A 1 -2.00 -6.54 -8.21
CA MET A 1 -2.00 -7.35 -6.97
C MET A 1 -0.68 -7.10 -6.26
N TYR A 2 -0.66 -6.66 -5.00
CA TYR A 2 0.59 -6.34 -4.30
C TYR A 2 1.40 -7.61 -3.98
N SER A 3 2.74 -7.51 -4.02
CA SER A 3 3.62 -8.63 -3.68
C SER A 3 3.50 -8.99 -2.19
N LYS A 4 3.34 -10.28 -1.88
CA LYS A 4 3.28 -10.81 -0.49
C LYS A 4 4.47 -10.35 0.36
N ARG A 5 5.64 -10.19 -0.26
CA ARG A 5 6.86 -9.68 0.38
C ARG A 5 6.69 -8.26 0.90
N ARG A 6 6.09 -7.36 0.11
CA ARG A 6 5.85 -5.96 0.50
C ARG A 6 4.87 -5.87 1.65
N ALA A 7 3.80 -6.67 1.60
CA ALA A 7 2.83 -6.75 2.69
C ALA A 7 3.46 -7.19 4.00
N ARG A 8 4.38 -8.17 3.97
CA ARG A 8 5.10 -8.62 5.17
C ARG A 8 5.99 -7.51 5.76
N ILE A 9 6.81 -6.86 4.94
CA ILE A 9 7.68 -5.76 5.39
C ILE A 9 6.84 -4.61 5.97
N ALA A 10 5.74 -4.28 5.29
CA ALA A 10 4.80 -3.26 5.76
C ALA A 10 4.14 -3.65 7.09
N ASP A 11 3.69 -4.89 7.22
CA ASP A 11 3.07 -5.39 8.45
C ASP A 11 4.10 -5.42 9.60
N GLU A 12 5.36 -5.76 9.36
CA GLU A 12 6.44 -5.71 10.38
C GLU A 12 6.64 -4.29 10.95
N ILE A 13 6.56 -3.26 10.11
CA ILE A 13 6.78 -1.87 10.53
C ILE A 13 5.50 -1.25 11.12
N LEU A 14 4.34 -1.54 10.54
CA LEU A 14 3.11 -0.78 10.79
C LEU A 14 2.12 -1.48 11.74
N SER A 15 2.21 -2.80 11.94
CA SER A 15 1.18 -3.56 12.70
C SER A 15 1.00 -3.09 14.14
N GLY A 16 2.03 -2.52 14.77
CA GLY A 16 1.96 -1.95 16.11
C GLY A 16 1.43 -0.50 16.18
N HIS A 17 1.38 0.21 15.06
CA HIS A 17 1.10 1.66 15.04
C HIS A 17 -0.16 2.03 14.25
N MET A 18 -0.48 1.28 13.20
CA MET A 18 -1.59 1.56 12.31
C MET A 18 -2.37 0.31 11.97
N LYS A 19 -3.69 0.45 11.84
CA LYS A 19 -4.56 -0.67 11.45
C LYS A 19 -4.59 -0.81 9.94
N LYS A 20 -4.44 -2.04 9.46
CA LYS A 20 -4.57 -2.34 8.03
C LYS A 20 -6.00 -2.08 7.56
N ASP A 21 -6.15 -1.37 6.45
CA ASP A 21 -7.46 -1.15 5.85
C ASP A 21 -7.85 -2.33 4.96
N ILE A 22 -8.93 -3.02 5.35
CA ILE A 22 -9.40 -4.24 4.68
C ILE A 22 -9.88 -3.91 3.26
N TRP A 23 -10.46 -2.72 3.06
CA TRP A 23 -10.97 -2.28 1.76
C TRP A 23 -9.85 -2.08 0.74
N GLY A 24 -8.73 -1.48 1.14
CA GLY A 24 -7.56 -1.34 0.27
C GLY A 24 -7.09 -2.67 -0.32
N ARG A 25 -7.20 -3.76 0.46
CA ARG A 25 -6.83 -5.11 0.03
C ARG A 25 -7.66 -5.60 -1.16
N LEU A 26 -8.96 -5.31 -1.18
CA LEU A 26 -9.85 -5.70 -2.27
C LEU A 26 -9.44 -5.05 -3.60
N TYR A 27 -8.97 -3.80 -3.53
CA TYR A 27 -8.47 -3.05 -4.69
C TYR A 27 -6.99 -3.32 -5.00
N GLY A 28 -6.38 -4.31 -4.34
CA GLY A 28 -4.97 -4.64 -4.54
C GLY A 28 -4.00 -3.55 -4.06
N GLN A 29 -4.44 -2.67 -3.16
CA GLN A 29 -3.64 -1.63 -2.52
C GLN A 29 -3.29 -2.02 -1.08
N LEU A 30 -2.12 -1.59 -0.61
CA LEU A 30 -1.72 -1.71 0.79
C LEU A 30 -1.95 -0.36 1.46
N VAL A 31 -3.01 -0.26 2.25
CA VAL A 31 -3.40 0.96 2.95
C VAL A 31 -3.49 0.67 4.44
N TYR A 32 -2.90 1.54 5.25
CA TYR A 32 -2.97 1.51 6.70
C TYR A 32 -3.64 2.79 7.19
N LYS A 33 -4.44 2.71 8.25
CA LYS A 33 -5.21 3.83 8.79
C LYS A 33 -5.06 3.91 10.30
N GLN A 34 -4.98 5.14 10.80
CA GLN A 34 -4.93 5.42 12.24
C GLN A 34 -5.62 6.75 12.54
N LYS A 35 -6.28 6.86 13.70
CA LYS A 35 -6.89 8.11 14.14
C LYS A 35 -5.82 9.15 14.46
N LYS A 36 -6.06 10.42 14.10
CA LYS A 36 -5.12 11.53 14.39
C LYS A 36 -4.82 11.72 15.88
N THR A 37 -5.76 11.34 16.74
CA THR A 37 -5.59 11.42 18.20
C THR A 37 -4.62 10.37 18.76
N ALA A 38 -4.31 9.33 17.99
CA ALA A 38 -3.52 8.18 18.43
C ALA A 38 -2.14 8.10 17.78
N ILE A 39 -1.80 9.04 16.89
CA ILE A 39 -0.50 9.08 16.22
C ILE A 39 -0.11 10.53 15.96
N THR A 40 1.14 10.89 16.30
CA THR A 40 1.66 12.23 16.05
C THR A 40 2.22 12.33 14.62
N PRO A 41 2.29 13.54 14.04
CA PRO A 41 2.91 13.74 12.74
C PRO A 41 4.38 13.31 12.71
N GLU A 42 5.15 13.46 13.80
CA GLU A 42 6.54 13.00 13.84
C GLU A 42 6.64 11.46 13.77
N MET A 43 5.74 10.75 14.45
CA MET A 43 5.65 9.29 14.33
C MET A 43 5.30 8.85 12.92
N LEU A 44 4.45 9.60 12.22
CA LEU A 44 4.12 9.31 10.82
C LEU A 44 5.33 9.45 9.90
N ALA A 45 6.12 10.51 10.11
CA ALA A 45 7.36 10.72 9.37
C ALA A 45 8.38 9.61 9.66
N SER A 46 8.50 9.16 10.91
CA SER A 46 9.44 8.07 11.26
C SER A 46 9.01 6.72 10.66
N LEU A 47 7.70 6.43 10.63
CA LEU A 47 7.18 5.23 9.97
C LEU A 47 7.39 5.27 8.46
N GLN A 48 7.19 6.43 7.84
CA GLN A 48 7.46 6.63 6.42
C GLN A 48 8.95 6.41 6.11
N TYR A 49 9.85 7.00 6.90
CA TYR A 49 11.29 6.80 6.75
C TYR A 49 11.70 5.33 6.93
N ALA A 50 11.13 4.63 7.92
CA ALA A 50 11.40 3.21 8.12
C ALA A 50 10.96 2.34 6.93
N LEU A 51 9.86 2.68 6.26
CA LEU A 51 9.41 2.02 5.05
C LEU A 51 10.34 2.29 3.87
N GLU A 52 10.76 3.54 3.70
CA GLU A 52 11.69 3.96 2.63
C GLU A 52 13.05 3.27 2.78
N MET A 53 13.57 3.15 4.01
CA MET A 53 14.80 2.39 4.32
C MET A 53 14.70 0.90 3.94
N ARG A 54 13.49 0.34 3.90
CA ARG A 54 13.23 -1.03 3.41
C ARG A 54 12.87 -1.10 1.93
N GLY A 55 12.98 0.02 1.20
CA GLY A 55 12.69 0.13 -0.23
C GLY A 55 11.20 0.18 -0.56
N LEU A 56 10.34 0.56 0.40
CA LEU A 56 8.92 0.78 0.17
C LEU A 56 8.62 2.27 0.12
N VAL A 57 8.08 2.74 -1.01
CA VAL A 57 7.58 4.10 -1.13
C VAL A 57 6.17 4.16 -0.60
N SER A 58 5.88 5.15 0.25
CA SER A 58 4.54 5.38 0.79
C SER A 58 4.08 6.81 0.57
N ARG A 59 2.77 6.99 0.44
CA ARG A 59 2.09 8.29 0.40
C ARG A 59 1.22 8.44 1.63
N VAL A 60 1.38 9.56 2.32
CA VAL A 60 0.51 9.94 3.44
C VAL A 60 -0.68 10.71 2.90
N GLU A 61 -1.88 10.28 3.28
CA GLU A 61 -3.13 10.98 3.00
C GLU A 61 -3.79 11.29 4.35
N ALA A 62 -4.19 12.55 4.55
CA ALA A 62 -4.83 12.97 5.79
C ALA A 62 -6.30 13.33 5.52
N ASN A 63 -7.20 12.82 6.37
CA ASN A 63 -8.60 13.25 6.42
C ASN A 63 -8.84 14.00 7.75
N ALA A 64 -10.03 14.56 7.98
CA ALA A 64 -10.39 15.28 9.19
C ALA A 64 -10.10 14.48 10.48
N ARG A 65 -10.28 13.15 10.46
CA ARG A 65 -10.17 12.29 11.66
C ARG A 65 -9.02 11.29 11.64
N ASN A 66 -8.53 10.92 10.46
CA ASN A 66 -7.58 9.81 10.31
C ASN A 66 -6.40 10.21 9.43
N TYR A 67 -5.26 9.59 9.70
CA TYR A 67 -4.16 9.47 8.77
C TYR A 67 -4.23 8.13 8.06
N TYR A 68 -3.94 8.17 6.77
CA TYR A 68 -3.85 7.03 5.88
C TYR A 68 -2.44 6.97 5.33
N LEU A 69 -1.87 5.77 5.34
CA LEU A 69 -0.57 5.50 4.77
C LEU A 69 -0.74 4.46 3.66
N ARG A 70 -0.64 4.93 2.41
CA ARG A 70 -0.76 4.11 1.21
C ARG A 70 0.62 3.71 0.73
N ILE A 71 0.89 2.41 0.68
CA ILE A 71 2.14 1.90 0.13
C ILE A 71 1.96 1.78 -1.37
N LEU A 72 2.79 2.53 -2.10
CA LEU A 72 2.74 2.56 -3.55
C LEU A 72 3.29 1.24 -4.09
N ALA A 73 2.63 0.72 -5.12
CA ALA A 73 3.27 -0.29 -5.94
C ALA A 73 4.41 0.42 -6.66
N SER A 74 5.66 0.16 -6.28
CA SER A 74 6.81 0.66 -7.05
C SER A 74 6.55 0.44 -8.54
N ASP A 75 6.71 1.48 -9.36
CA ASP A 75 6.55 1.46 -10.83
C ASP A 75 7.41 0.39 -11.52
N ARG A 76 8.28 -0.29 -10.77
CA ARG A 76 9.00 -1.50 -11.17
C ARG A 76 8.19 -2.80 -10.98
N ALA A 77 6.86 -2.75 -11.01
CA ALA A 77 6.09 -3.96 -11.24
C ALA A 77 6.23 -4.27 -12.73
N PRO A 78 6.80 -5.42 -13.16
CA PRO A 78 6.69 -5.80 -14.56
C PRO A 78 5.20 -5.80 -14.88
N ALA A 79 4.81 -5.03 -15.90
CA ALA A 79 3.45 -4.99 -16.39
C ALA A 79 2.99 -6.45 -16.49
N ARG A 80 1.93 -6.79 -15.76
CA ARG A 80 1.39 -8.14 -15.80
C ARG A 80 0.81 -8.26 -17.21
N ASP A 81 1.50 -8.99 -18.09
CA ASP A 81 1.04 -9.18 -19.47
C ASP A 81 -0.43 -9.61 -19.43
N ASN A 82 -1.30 -8.78 -20.01
CA ASN A 82 -2.74 -8.98 -20.02
C ASN A 82 -3.10 -10.06 -21.06
N TYR A 83 -2.68 -11.30 -20.82
CA TYR A 83 -3.00 -12.45 -21.66
C TYR A 83 -4.52 -12.64 -21.86
N ILE A 84 -5.33 -12.25 -20.88
CA ILE A 84 -6.79 -12.35 -20.95
C ILE A 84 -7.37 -11.44 -22.04
N LEU A 85 -6.80 -10.24 -22.24
CA LEU A 85 -7.21 -9.33 -23.30
C LEU A 85 -6.91 -9.93 -24.68
N HIS A 86 -5.79 -10.64 -24.82
CA HIS A 86 -5.38 -11.26 -26.08
C HIS A 86 -6.25 -12.47 -26.44
N VAL A 87 -6.69 -13.26 -25.46
CA VAL A 87 -7.64 -14.37 -25.69
C VAL A 87 -9.00 -13.85 -26.18
N PHE A 88 -9.48 -12.74 -25.63
CA PHE A 88 -10.74 -12.13 -26.08
C PHE A 88 -10.64 -11.57 -27.50
N LEU A 89 -9.52 -10.92 -27.84
CA LEU A 89 -9.28 -10.42 -29.20
C LEU A 89 -9.20 -11.55 -30.24
N LEU A 90 -8.63 -12.70 -29.87
CA LEU A 90 -8.49 -13.85 -30.77
C LEU A 90 -9.82 -14.61 -30.99
N LEU A 91 -10.79 -14.49 -30.09
CA LEU A 91 -12.14 -15.03 -30.26
C LEU A 91 -13.05 -14.12 -31.10
N LEU A 92 -12.65 -12.86 -31.30
CA LEU A 92 -13.41 -11.86 -32.06
C LEU A 92 -12.95 -11.72 -33.53
N THR A 93 -11.84 -12.37 -33.89
CA THR A 93 -11.32 -12.53 -35.26
C THR A 93 -11.51 -13.96 -35.74
#